data_AF-A0A534P7V7-F1
#
_entry.id   AF-A0A534P7V7-F1
#
_cell.length_a   1.000
_cell.length_b   1.000
_cell.length_c   1.000
_cell.angle_alpha   90.00
_cell.angle_beta   90.00
_cell.angle_gamma   90.00
#
_symmetry.space_group_name_H-M   'P 1'
#
loop_
_entity.id
_entity.type
_entity.pdbx_description
1 polymer ?
#
loop_
_entity_poly.entity_id
_entity_poly.type
_entity_poly.pdbx_seq_one_letter_code
_entity_poly.pdbx_strand_id
1 'polypeptide(L)'
;MNDKASETTGGSPRALLWLALGAAAGIGCATVGLLLSGERGGALPANAAASVNGAVIRLEEYDRAVAAFASDRREPIRPEDRQHVLDRLLDEELLVQRGLELGLARHDRRVRGDIVSAMIESVVSQADG
;
A
#
# COMPACT_ATOMS: atom_id res chain seq x y z
N MET A 1 53.82 -6.07 13.41
CA MET A 1 53.11 -7.15 12.70
C MET A 1 51.89 -7.47 13.54
N ASN A 2 50.68 -7.15 13.04
CA ASN A 2 49.41 -7.38 13.73
C ASN A 2 49.14 -8.88 13.88
N ASP A 3 48.48 -9.28 14.98
CA ASP A 3 47.31 -10.15 14.84
C ASP A 3 46.32 -9.95 15.99
N LYS A 4 45.03 -9.89 15.63
CA LYS A 4 43.89 -9.80 16.54
C LYS A 4 43.29 -11.20 16.71
N ALA A 5 43.03 -11.65 17.94
CA ALA A 5 41.95 -12.59 18.29
C ALA A 5 42.18 -13.05 19.75
N SER A 6 41.21 -13.14 20.65
CA SER A 6 39.76 -12.99 20.58
C SER A 6 39.31 -12.85 22.04
N GLU A 7 38.66 -11.75 22.39
CA GLU A 7 37.96 -11.64 23.68
C GLU A 7 36.85 -12.69 23.69
N THR A 8 37.06 -13.77 24.43
CA THR A 8 36.03 -14.78 24.67
C THR A 8 35.15 -14.25 25.80
N THR A 9 34.03 -13.63 25.42
CA THR A 9 32.98 -13.19 26.33
C THR A 9 32.46 -14.39 27.14
N GLY A 10 32.97 -14.55 28.36
CA GLY A 10 32.48 -15.51 29.35
C GLY A 10 31.10 -15.10 29.87
N GLY A 11 30.06 -15.30 29.07
CA GLY A 11 28.68 -15.08 29.49
C GLY A 11 28.30 -16.08 30.59
N SER A 12 27.86 -15.57 31.75
CA SER A 12 27.40 -16.46 32.83
C SER A 12 26.19 -17.30 32.36
N PRO A 13 26.07 -18.57 32.77
CA PRO A 13 24.99 -19.47 32.31
C PRO A 13 23.60 -18.91 32.68
N ARG A 14 23.51 -18.11 33.75
CA ARG A 14 22.29 -17.41 34.15
C ARG A 14 21.93 -16.27 33.21
N ALA A 15 22.92 -15.50 32.75
CA ALA A 15 22.69 -14.44 31.76
C ALA A 15 22.22 -15.02 30.42
N LEU A 16 22.81 -16.14 29.99
CA LEU A 16 22.36 -16.88 28.81
C LEU A 16 20.92 -17.39 28.95
N LEU A 17 20.54 -17.90 30.13
CA LEU A 17 19.17 -18.33 30.42
C LEU A 17 18.17 -17.17 30.36
N TRP A 18 18.50 -16.01 30.95
CA TRP A 18 17.64 -14.83 30.87
C TRP A 18 17.48 -14.31 29.44
N LEU A 19 18.55 -14.35 28.64
CA LEU A 19 18.51 -13.97 27.24
C LEU A 19 17.64 -14.95 26.44
N ALA A 20 17.81 -16.26 26.64
CA ALA A 20 17.00 -17.29 25.98
C ALA A 20 15.50 -17.15 26.33
N LEU A 21 15.18 -16.83 27.59
CA LEU A 21 13.80 -16.60 28.03
C LEU A 21 13.19 -15.37 27.34
N GLY A 22 13.92 -14.26 27.29
CA GLY A 22 13.48 -13.04 26.62
C GLY A 22 13.32 -13.24 25.10
N ALA A 23 14.23 -13.96 24.46
CA ALA A 23 14.14 -14.31 23.05
C ALA A 23 12.93 -15.19 22.76
N ALA A 24 12.68 -16.22 23.58
CA ALA A 24 11.52 -17.08 23.44
C ALA A 24 10.20 -16.32 23.61
N ALA A 25 10.12 -15.42 24.60
CA ALA A 25 8.96 -14.55 24.80
C ALA A 25 8.76 -13.60 23.60
N GLY A 26 9.83 -12.99 23.09
CA GLY A 26 9.77 -12.11 21.92
C GLY A 26 9.30 -12.83 20.65
N ILE A 27 9.82 -14.04 20.39
CA ILE A 27 9.38 -14.88 19.28
C ILE A 27 7.91 -15.29 19.46
N GLY A 28 7.49 -15.62 20.68
CA GLY A 28 6.10 -15.90 21.02
C GLY A 28 5.17 -14.73 20.68
N CYS A 29 5.52 -13.52 21.12
CA CYS A 29 4.75 -12.32 20.77
C CYS A 29 4.74 -12.04 19.26
N ALA A 30 5.87 -12.22 18.57
CA ALA A 30 5.97 -12.00 17.13
C ALA A 30 5.11 -13.00 16.33
N THR A 31 5.14 -14.28 16.71
CA THR A 31 4.33 -15.33 16.06
C THR A 31 2.83 -15.11 16.29
N VAL A 32 2.43 -14.78 17.52
CA VAL A 32 1.04 -14.43 17.85
C VAL A 32 0.60 -13.16 17.10
N GLY A 33 1.46 -12.14 17.05
CA GLY A 33 1.21 -10.90 16.31
C GLY A 33 1.03 -11.15 14.81
N LEU A 34 1.80 -12.07 14.23
CA LEU A 34 1.69 -12.43 12.82
C LEU A 34 0.41 -13.20 12.52
N LEU A 35 0.02 -14.15 13.39
CA LEU A 35 -1.24 -14.90 13.29
C LEU A 35 -2.45 -13.98 13.41
N LEU A 36 -2.42 -13.02 14.34
CA LEU A 36 -3.47 -12.02 14.52
C LEU A 36 -3.48 -10.95 13.40
N SER A 37 -2.35 -10.71 12.74
CA SER A 37 -2.23 -9.73 11.66
C SER A 37 -2.42 -10.32 10.25
N GLY A 38 -2.55 -11.65 10.14
CA GLY A 38 -2.59 -12.38 8.87
C GLY A 38 -3.77 -12.02 7.96
N GLU A 39 -4.78 -11.34 8.48
CA GLU A 39 -5.99 -10.97 7.74
C GLU A 39 -5.99 -9.51 7.23
N ARG A 40 -4.84 -8.82 7.21
CA ARG A 40 -4.75 -7.51 6.53
C ARG A 40 -4.91 -7.60 5.00
N GLY A 41 -4.88 -8.82 4.46
CA GLY A 41 -5.32 -9.14 3.09
C GLY A 41 -6.68 -9.82 3.10
N GLY A 42 -7.69 -9.21 3.72
CA GLY A 42 -9.07 -9.71 3.72
C GLY A 42 -9.57 -9.95 2.29
N ALA A 43 -10.53 -10.87 2.14
CA ALA A 43 -11.16 -11.14 0.85
C ALA A 43 -11.62 -9.81 0.22
N LEU A 44 -11.31 -9.63 -1.06
CA LEU A 44 -11.70 -8.44 -1.80
C LEU A 44 -13.23 -8.24 -1.67
N PRO A 45 -13.70 -7.04 -1.33
CA PRO A 45 -15.13 -6.74 -1.31
C PRO A 45 -15.78 -7.09 -2.65
N ALA A 46 -17.08 -7.41 -2.62
CA ALA A 46 -17.84 -7.57 -3.86
C ALA A 46 -17.69 -6.29 -4.72
N ASN A 47 -17.39 -6.46 -6.01
CA ASN A 47 -17.13 -5.39 -6.97
C ASN A 47 -15.82 -4.59 -6.74
N ALA A 48 -14.83 -5.17 -6.09
CA ALA A 48 -13.47 -4.64 -6.04
C ALA A 48 -12.57 -5.34 -7.08
N ALA A 49 -11.81 -4.56 -7.84
CA ALA A 49 -10.73 -5.08 -8.69
C ALA A 49 -9.47 -5.36 -7.87
N ALA A 50 -9.16 -4.51 -6.90
CA ALA A 50 -8.04 -4.67 -5.98
C ALA A 50 -8.24 -3.85 -4.69
N SER A 51 -7.36 -4.05 -3.70
CA SER A 51 -7.26 -3.20 -2.52
C SER A 51 -5.80 -2.89 -2.19
N VAL A 52 -5.53 -1.64 -1.78
CA VAL A 52 -4.20 -1.12 -1.47
C VAL A 52 -4.25 -0.41 -0.12
N ASN A 53 -3.59 -0.96 0.90
CA ASN A 53 -3.57 -0.39 2.26
C ASN A 53 -4.97 -0.06 2.82
N GLY A 54 -5.99 -0.84 2.44
CA GLY A 54 -7.39 -0.63 2.85
C GLY A 54 -8.20 0.28 1.93
N ALA A 55 -7.59 0.98 0.98
CA ALA A 55 -8.30 1.62 -0.12
C ALA A 55 -8.77 0.56 -1.13
N VAL A 56 -9.95 0.75 -1.73
CA VAL A 56 -10.57 -0.23 -2.64
C VAL A 56 -10.63 0.37 -4.04
N ILE A 57 -10.00 -0.29 -5.00
CA ILE A 57 -10.14 0.03 -6.41
C ILE A 57 -11.39 -0.69 -6.92
N ARG A 58 -12.39 0.08 -7.39
CA ARG A 58 -13.68 -0.47 -7.84
C ARG A 58 -13.53 -1.18 -9.17
N LEU A 59 -14.31 -2.25 -9.37
CA LEU A 59 -14.33 -2.96 -10.65
C LEU A 59 -14.78 -2.05 -11.80
N GLU A 60 -15.77 -1.18 -11.56
CA GLU A 60 -16.25 -0.20 -12.53
C GLU A 60 -15.16 0.79 -12.95
N GLU A 61 -14.32 1.22 -12.00
CA GLU A 61 -13.20 2.13 -12.27
C GLU A 61 -12.15 1.45 -13.14
N TYR A 62 -11.80 0.21 -12.79
CA TYR A 62 -10.92 -0.62 -13.60
C TYR A 62 -11.47 -0.84 -15.03
N ASP A 63 -12.74 -1.17 -15.17
CA ASP A 63 -13.37 -1.38 -16.48
C ASP A 63 -13.37 -0.09 -17.33
N ARG A 64 -13.62 1.07 -16.71
CA ARG A 64 -13.48 2.37 -17.39
C ARG A 64 -12.05 2.64 -17.83
N ALA A 65 -11.07 2.35 -16.98
CA ALA A 65 -9.65 2.53 -17.30
C ALA A 65 -9.22 1.60 -18.45
N VAL A 66 -9.67 0.34 -18.45
CA VAL A 66 -9.43 -0.61 -19.55
C VAL A 66 -10.09 -0.12 -20.83
N ALA A 67 -11.32 0.38 -20.76
CA ALA A 67 -12.03 0.92 -21.93
C ALA A 67 -11.32 2.15 -22.52
N ALA A 68 -10.87 3.08 -21.68
CA ALA A 68 -10.10 4.24 -22.11
C ALA A 68 -8.75 3.84 -22.74
N PHE A 69 -8.07 2.87 -22.13
CA PHE A 69 -6.83 2.32 -22.69
C PHE A 69 -7.05 1.60 -24.02
N ALA A 70 -8.19 0.92 -24.17
CA ALA A 70 -8.59 0.29 -25.42
C ALA A 70 -8.92 1.30 -26.52
N SER A 71 -9.58 2.42 -26.19
CA SER A 71 -9.93 3.44 -27.18
C SER A 71 -8.71 4.15 -27.76
N ASP A 72 -7.62 4.25 -27.00
CA ASP A 72 -6.38 4.87 -27.45
C ASP A 72 -5.53 3.95 -28.35
N ARG A 73 -5.84 2.64 -28.39
CA ARG A 73 -5.10 1.66 -29.16
C ARG A 73 -5.83 1.24 -30.42
N ARG A 74 -5.05 0.96 -31.47
CA ARG A 74 -5.55 0.38 -32.72
C ARG A 74 -5.64 -1.15 -32.70
N GLU A 75 -4.99 -1.77 -31.72
CA GLU A 75 -4.87 -3.22 -31.58
C GLU A 75 -5.79 -3.76 -30.49
N PRO A 76 -6.25 -5.03 -30.60
CA PRO A 76 -7.04 -5.66 -29.55
C PRO A 76 -6.30 -5.72 -28.21
N ILE A 77 -7.03 -5.51 -27.12
CA ILE A 77 -6.49 -5.61 -25.76
C ILE A 77 -6.13 -7.04 -25.42
N ARG A 78 -4.89 -7.25 -24.99
CA ARG A 78 -4.39 -8.55 -24.53
C ARG A 78 -4.45 -8.66 -23.00
N PRO A 79 -4.35 -9.87 -22.42
CA PRO A 79 -4.35 -10.06 -20.97
C PRO A 79 -3.24 -9.27 -20.25
N GLU A 80 -2.06 -9.12 -20.86
CA GLU A 80 -0.93 -8.38 -20.29
C GLU A 80 -1.24 -6.88 -20.22
N ASP A 81 -1.98 -6.37 -21.19
CA ASP A 81 -2.40 -4.98 -21.23
C ASP A 81 -3.40 -4.67 -20.10
N ARG A 82 -4.29 -5.62 -19.79
CA ARG A 82 -5.23 -5.54 -18.66
C ARG A 82 -4.50 -5.50 -17.32
N GLN A 83 -3.51 -6.37 -17.14
CA GLN A 83 -2.65 -6.36 -15.95
C GLN A 83 -1.92 -5.02 -15.82
N HIS A 84 -1.37 -4.49 -16.92
CA HIS A 84 -0.69 -3.20 -16.91
C HIS A 84 -1.61 -2.04 -16.51
N VAL A 85 -2.87 -2.03 -16.96
CA VAL A 85 -3.85 -1.03 -16.52
C VAL A 85 -4.12 -1.14 -15.02
N LEU A 86 -4.26 -2.36 -14.50
CA LEU A 86 -4.45 -2.57 -13.06
C LEU A 86 -3.23 -2.10 -12.26
N ASP A 87 -2.03 -2.48 -12.66
CA ASP A 87 -0.78 -2.08 -12.01
C ASP A 87 -0.65 -0.55 -11.97
N ARG A 88 -1.02 0.13 -13.06
CA ARG A 88 -1.07 1.59 -13.10
C ARG A 88 -2.04 2.18 -12.09
N LEU A 89 -3.26 1.64 -11.95
CA LEU A 89 -4.22 2.12 -10.96
C LEU A 89 -3.72 1.91 -9.52
N LEU A 90 -3.03 0.79 -9.27
CA LEU A 90 -2.39 0.52 -7.98
C LEU A 90 -1.29 1.54 -7.68
N ASP A 91 -0.43 1.83 -8.65
CA ASP A 91 0.65 2.81 -8.52
C ASP A 91 0.11 4.22 -8.30
N GLU A 92 -0.93 4.63 -9.04
CA GLU A 92 -1.60 5.91 -8.87
C GLU A 92 -2.17 6.06 -7.45
N GLU A 93 -2.85 5.03 -6.93
CA GLU A 93 -3.39 5.03 -5.57
C GLU A 93 -2.28 5.09 -4.51
N LEU A 94 -1.18 4.34 -4.68
CA LEU A 94 -0.02 4.40 -3.78
C LEU A 94 0.62 5.80 -3.76
N LEU A 95 0.72 6.45 -4.93
CA LEU A 95 1.23 7.82 -5.03
C LEU A 95 0.29 8.84 -4.38
N VAL A 96 -1.03 8.67 -4.53
CA VAL A 96 -2.04 9.49 -3.85
C VAL A 96 -1.91 9.36 -2.34
N GLN A 97 -1.87 8.13 -1.82
CA GLN A 97 -1.66 7.86 -0.39
C GLN A 97 -0.39 8.55 0.11
N ARG A 98 0.72 8.40 -0.62
CA ARG A 98 1.98 9.05 -0.26
C ARG A 98 1.88 10.57 -0.28
N GLY A 99 1.20 11.14 -1.26
CA GLY A 99 0.97 12.59 -1.35
C GLY A 99 0.14 13.12 -0.18
N LEU A 100 -0.87 12.37 0.26
CA LEU A 100 -1.69 12.70 1.43
C LEU A 100 -0.89 12.59 2.74
N GLU A 101 -0.10 11.53 2.90
CA GLU A 101 0.81 11.34 4.05
C GLU A 101 1.80 12.51 4.18
N LEU A 102 2.39 12.94 3.05
CA LEU A 102 3.30 14.09 3.00
C LEU A 102 2.59 15.44 3.18
N GLY A 103 1.26 15.45 3.23
CA GLY A 103 0.46 16.66 3.44
C GLY A 103 0.37 17.58 2.22
N LEU A 104 0.57 17.06 1.00
CA LEU A 104 0.51 17.86 -0.24
C LEU A 104 -0.85 18.56 -0.38
N ALA A 105 -1.95 17.88 -0.08
CA ALA A 105 -3.29 18.47 -0.11
C ALA A 105 -3.48 19.70 0.81
N ARG A 106 -2.65 19.84 1.85
CA ARG A 106 -2.72 20.97 2.81
C ARG A 106 -1.70 22.07 2.49
N HIS A 107 -0.47 21.68 2.19
CA HIS A 107 0.66 22.59 2.14
C HIS A 107 1.06 23.00 0.72
N ASP A 108 0.74 22.19 -0.29
CA ASP A 108 0.98 22.56 -1.68
C ASP A 108 -0.19 23.40 -2.22
N ARG A 109 0.11 24.63 -2.67
CA ARG A 109 -0.92 25.57 -3.15
C ARG A 109 -1.60 25.06 -4.42
N ARG A 110 -0.86 24.40 -5.32
CA ARG A 110 -1.40 23.91 -6.60
C ARG A 110 -2.35 22.74 -6.33
N VAL A 111 -1.88 21.73 -5.59
CA VAL A 111 -2.71 20.56 -5.26
C VAL A 111 -3.98 20.96 -4.53
N ARG A 112 -3.88 21.86 -3.54
CA ARG A 112 -5.05 22.38 -2.83
C ARG A 112 -6.01 23.13 -3.76
N GLY A 113 -5.49 23.90 -4.72
CA GLY A 113 -6.29 24.58 -5.73
C GLY A 113 -7.05 23.61 -6.64
N ASP A 114 -6.38 22.56 -7.11
CA ASP A 114 -6.97 21.54 -7.97
C ASP A 114 -8.12 20.79 -7.24
N ILE A 115 -7.93 20.45 -5.96
CA ILE A 115 -8.97 19.82 -5.12
C ILE A 115 -10.20 20.74 -4.97
N VAL A 116 -9.99 22.04 -4.71
CA VAL A 116 -11.09 23.00 -4.56
C VAL A 116 -11.88 23.13 -5.87
N SER A 117 -11.17 23.24 -7.01
CA SER A 117 -11.81 23.33 -8.33
C SER A 117 -12.65 22.08 -8.64
N ALA A 118 -12.10 20.89 -8.41
CA ALA A 118 -12.81 19.63 -8.62
C ALA A 118 -14.06 19.51 -7.73
N MET A 119 -13.99 20.00 -6.48
CA MET A 119 -15.15 20.01 -5.59
C MET A 119 -16.26 20.95 -6.08
N ILE A 120 -15.91 22.13 -6.59
CA ILE A 120 -16.89 23.06 -7.17
C ILE A 120 -17.57 22.42 -8.38
N GLU A 121 -16.79 21.82 -9.28
CA GLU A 121 -17.32 21.14 -10.47
C GLU A 121 -18.25 19.97 -10.10
N SER A 122 -17.86 19.16 -9.11
CA SER A 122 -18.70 18.07 -8.61
C SER A 122 -20.05 18.54 -8.08
N VAL A 123 -20.08 19.64 -7.32
CA VAL A 123 -21.34 20.20 -6.77
C VAL A 123 -22.23 20.74 -7.88
N VAL A 124 -21.64 21.41 -8.88
CA VAL A 124 -22.40 21.93 -10.04
C VAL A 124 -23.01 20.78 -10.84
N SER A 125 -22.22 19.74 -11.14
CA SER A 125 -22.72 18.56 -11.87
C SER A 125 -23.84 17.82 -11.15
N GLN A 126 -23.90 17.88 -9.81
CA GLN A 126 -24.98 17.28 -9.03
C GLN A 126 -26.26 18.13 -9.00
N ALA A 127 -26.15 19.44 -9.25
CA ALA A 127 -27.30 20.33 -9.29
C ALA A 127 -28.00 20.32 -10.66
N ASP A 128 -27.25 20.03 -11.72
CA ASP A 128 -27.73 19.99 -13.11
C ASP A 128 -28.24 18.60 -13.55
N GLY A 129 -28.04 17.55 -12.76
CA GLY A 129 -28.48 16.17 -13.02
C GLY A 129 -29.69 15.76 -12.20
#